data_AF-A0A4S4KHL2-F1
#
_entry.id   AF-A0A4S4KHL2-F1
#
_cell.length_a   1.000
_cell.length_b   1.000
_cell.length_c   1.000
_cell.angle_alpha   90.00
_cell.angle_beta   90.00
_cell.angle_gamma   90.00
#
_symmetry.space_group_name_H-M   'P 1'
#
loop_
_entity.id
_entity.type
_entity.pdbx_description
1 polymer ?
#
loop_
_entity_poly.entity_id
_entity_poly.type
_entity_poly.pdbx_seq_one_letter_code
_entity_poly.pdbx_strand_id
1 'polypeptide(L)'
;MAFATGTDLHPSPPAYRIGVDVMLLQVPRRTTFEGFVETVSDQLTTYEQSILLPHSPLDPQEALRRFYLIWTLKEAYTKALGLGLGFDFKRIEFDVPKDVVRVDGVRPIGWEFVRFEIKRCEEIYVGVAAQYVGEDKDSDEGECTVKKMPAGDWLKVYDAAKFMENATQALKQ
;
A
#
# COMPACT_ATOMS: atom_id res chain seq x y z
N MET A 1 8.74 17.95 8.84
CA MET A 1 8.50 16.69 9.58
C MET A 1 7.13 16.81 10.22
N ALA A 2 6.18 15.95 9.84
CA ALA A 2 4.89 15.90 10.50
C ALA A 2 5.08 15.12 11.81
N PHE A 3 5.17 15.83 12.93
CA PHE A 3 5.10 15.22 14.25
C PHE A 3 3.62 15.15 14.62
N ALA A 4 3.03 13.95 14.55
CA ALA A 4 1.73 13.68 15.12
C ALA A 4 1.92 12.94 16.46
N THR A 5 1.07 13.26 17.43
CA THR A 5 0.90 12.47 18.66
C THR A 5 -0.58 12.08 18.71
N GLY A 6 -0.85 10.81 19.01
CA GLY A 6 -2.20 10.25 19.02
C GLY A 6 -2.21 9.00 19.88
N THR A 7 -3.30 8.75 20.59
CA THR A 7 -3.49 7.56 21.45
C THR A 7 -3.60 6.26 20.65
N ASP A 8 -3.83 6.38 19.35
CA ASP A 8 -3.91 5.32 18.35
C ASP A 8 -2.54 4.90 17.79
N LEU A 9 -1.52 5.75 17.93
CA LEU A 9 -0.16 5.45 17.47
C LEU A 9 0.60 4.55 18.45
N HIS A 10 1.35 3.58 17.95
CA HIS A 10 2.23 2.75 18.78
C HIS A 10 3.28 3.65 19.48
N PRO A 11 3.53 3.48 20.80
CA PRO A 11 4.36 4.38 21.60
C PRO A 11 5.86 4.18 21.37
N SER A 12 6.33 4.39 20.14
CA SER A 12 7.75 4.44 19.76
C SER A 12 8.16 5.76 19.08
N PRO A 13 7.80 6.94 19.60
CA PRO A 13 8.27 8.20 19.02
C PRO A 13 9.81 8.31 19.09
N PRO A 14 10.46 8.97 18.11
CA PRO A 14 9.85 9.70 16.99
C PRO A 14 9.47 8.83 15.79
N ALA A 15 9.82 7.54 15.78
CA ALA A 15 9.61 6.61 14.67
C ALA A 15 8.40 5.70 14.93
N TYR A 16 7.21 6.23 14.66
CA TYR A 16 6.03 5.39 14.50
C TYR A 16 6.26 4.43 13.33
N ARG A 17 5.92 3.15 13.50
CA ARG A 17 6.03 2.13 12.45
C ARG A 17 4.83 2.24 11.50
N ILE A 18 4.83 3.30 10.70
CA ILE A 18 3.83 3.55 9.67
C ILE A 18 4.52 3.79 8.33
N GLY A 19 3.97 3.21 7.27
CA GLY A 19 4.43 3.42 5.90
C GLY A 19 3.22 3.61 4.99
N VAL A 20 3.35 4.56 4.06
CA VAL A 20 2.32 4.87 3.09
C VAL A 20 2.94 4.86 1.70
N ASP A 21 2.24 4.25 0.76
CA ASP A 21 2.58 4.29 -0.65
C ASP A 21 1.33 4.59 -1.49
N VAL A 22 1.53 5.25 -2.63
CA VAL A 22 0.46 5.63 -3.56
C VAL A 22 0.99 5.50 -4.99
N MET A 23 0.27 4.76 -5.84
CA MET A 23 0.65 4.49 -7.22
C MET A 23 -0.48 4.83 -8.19
N LEU A 24 -0.11 5.42 -9.33
CA LEU A 24 -1.01 5.67 -10.46
C LEU A 24 -1.27 4.38 -11.24
N LEU A 25 -2.54 4.08 -11.54
CA LEU A 25 -2.93 2.95 -12.38
C LEU A 25 -2.66 3.26 -13.84
N GLN A 26 -1.45 2.96 -14.29
CA GLN A 26 -1.06 3.18 -15.68
C GLN A 26 -0.07 2.13 -16.14
N VAL A 27 -0.38 1.41 -17.23
CA VAL A 27 0.61 0.53 -17.87
C VAL A 27 1.75 1.38 -18.45
N PRO A 28 3.03 1.00 -18.23
CA PRO A 28 4.14 1.66 -18.87
C PRO A 28 3.99 1.71 -20.40
N ARG A 29 4.44 2.81 -21.02
CA ARG A 29 4.35 2.95 -22.48
C ARG A 29 5.20 1.88 -23.16
N ARG A 30 4.69 1.29 -24.25
CA ARG A 30 5.38 0.31 -25.13
C ARG A 30 5.56 -1.10 -24.55
N THR A 31 4.76 -1.50 -23.56
CA THR A 31 4.70 -2.90 -23.09
C THR A 31 3.25 -3.35 -22.94
N THR A 32 3.03 -4.67 -22.93
CA THR A 32 1.75 -5.24 -22.49
C THR A 32 1.76 -5.41 -20.97
N PHE A 33 0.58 -5.66 -20.39
CA PHE A 33 0.50 -5.92 -18.96
C PHE A 33 1.28 -7.18 -18.57
N GLU A 34 1.19 -8.24 -19.37
CA GLU A 34 1.89 -9.51 -19.15
C GLU A 34 3.42 -9.31 -19.18
N GLY A 35 3.95 -8.62 -20.19
CA GLY A 35 5.39 -8.33 -20.27
C GLY A 35 5.87 -7.42 -19.14
N PHE A 36 5.00 -6.53 -18.65
CA PHE A 36 5.30 -5.74 -17.46
C PHE A 36 5.38 -6.60 -16.20
N VAL A 37 4.41 -7.48 -15.97
CA VAL A 37 4.41 -8.44 -14.84
C VAL A 37 5.63 -9.36 -14.89
N GLU A 38 6.00 -9.84 -16.08
CA GLU A 38 7.19 -10.68 -16.27
C GLU A 38 8.47 -9.98 -15.81
N THR A 39 8.61 -8.68 -16.11
CA THR A 39 9.78 -7.86 -15.72
C THR A 39 9.96 -7.77 -14.19
N VAL A 40 8.87 -7.85 -13.42
CA VAL A 40 8.87 -7.73 -11.95
C VAL A 40 8.51 -9.03 -11.24
N SER A 41 8.45 -10.13 -11.98
CA SER A 41 8.06 -11.46 -11.48
C SER A 41 8.91 -11.92 -10.28
N ASP A 42 10.18 -11.52 -10.23
CA ASP A 42 11.08 -11.83 -9.12
C ASP A 42 10.74 -11.14 -7.80
N GLN A 43 9.82 -10.17 -7.80
CA GLN A 43 9.32 -9.49 -6.61
C GLN A 43 7.92 -10.01 -6.19
N LEU A 44 7.35 -10.94 -6.96
CA LEU A 44 6.01 -11.48 -6.75
C LEU A 44 6.06 -12.94 -6.28
N THR A 45 5.15 -13.34 -5.40
CA THR A 45 4.97 -14.76 -5.06
C THR A 45 4.32 -15.50 -6.23
N THR A 46 4.48 -16.83 -6.27
CA THR A 46 3.80 -17.66 -7.27
C THR A 46 2.28 -17.49 -7.22
N TYR A 47 1.72 -17.30 -6.02
CA TYR A 47 0.29 -17.09 -5.85
C TYR A 47 -0.15 -15.74 -6.42
N GLU A 48 0.58 -14.67 -6.16
CA GLU A 48 0.33 -13.35 -6.74
C GLU A 48 0.41 -13.37 -8.28
N GLN A 49 1.40 -14.05 -8.84
CA GLN A 49 1.49 -14.22 -10.30
C GLN A 49 0.25 -14.94 -10.84
N SER A 50 -0.27 -15.95 -10.15
CA SER A 50 -1.51 -16.63 -10.54
C SER A 50 -2.76 -15.75 -10.44
N ILE A 51 -2.77 -14.77 -9.52
CA ILE A 51 -3.85 -13.78 -9.38
C ILE A 51 -3.82 -12.75 -10.54
N LEU A 52 -2.62 -12.40 -11.02
CA LEU A 52 -2.43 -11.41 -12.08
C LEU A 52 -2.57 -12.00 -13.49
N LEU A 53 -2.12 -13.24 -13.68
CA LEU A 53 -2.14 -13.95 -14.95
C LEU A 53 -2.92 -15.28 -14.83
N PRO A 54 -4.22 -15.25 -14.48
CA PRO A 54 -5.02 -16.47 -14.35
C PRO A 54 -5.33 -17.12 -15.71
N HIS A 55 -5.72 -18.39 -15.68
CA HIS A 55 -6.09 -19.15 -16.89
C HIS A 55 -7.26 -18.54 -17.66
N SER A 56 -8.21 -17.91 -16.96
CA SER A 56 -9.29 -17.14 -17.59
C SER A 56 -8.92 -15.66 -17.57
N PRO A 57 -8.92 -14.97 -18.72
CA PRO A 57 -8.43 -13.59 -18.81
C PRO A 57 -9.26 -12.66 -17.93
N LEU A 58 -8.57 -11.81 -17.16
CA LEU A 58 -9.17 -10.72 -16.41
C LEU A 58 -9.45 -9.53 -17.32
N ASP A 59 -10.38 -8.68 -16.89
CA ASP A 59 -10.47 -7.32 -17.43
C ASP A 59 -9.11 -6.60 -17.24
N PRO A 60 -8.56 -5.93 -18.27
CA PRO A 60 -7.24 -5.31 -18.18
C PRO A 60 -7.11 -4.26 -17.07
N GLN A 61 -8.18 -3.51 -16.77
CA GLN A 61 -8.17 -2.52 -15.70
C GLN A 61 -8.15 -3.19 -14.33
N GLU A 62 -8.90 -4.29 -14.17
CA GLU A 62 -8.87 -5.07 -12.94
C GLU A 62 -7.50 -5.75 -12.71
N ALA A 63 -6.88 -6.29 -13.77
CA ALA A 63 -5.54 -6.87 -13.70
C ALA A 63 -4.50 -5.83 -13.26
N LEU A 64 -4.55 -4.64 -13.88
CA LEU A 64 -3.69 -3.51 -13.53
C LEU A 64 -3.92 -3.02 -12.09
N ARG A 65 -5.18 -2.92 -11.67
CA ARG A 65 -5.56 -2.53 -10.30
C ARG A 65 -5.02 -3.52 -9.28
N ARG A 66 -5.15 -4.82 -9.53
CA ARG A 66 -4.60 -5.88 -8.65
C ARG A 66 -3.10 -5.78 -8.53
N PHE A 67 -2.40 -5.61 -9.65
CA PHE A 67 -0.94 -5.44 -9.64
C PHE A 67 -0.52 -4.27 -8.76
N TYR A 68 -1.10 -3.09 -8.99
CA TYR A 68 -0.72 -1.91 -8.21
C TYR A 68 -1.12 -2.01 -6.75
N LEU A 69 -2.21 -2.70 -6.41
CA LEU A 69 -2.55 -2.98 -5.01
C LEU A 69 -1.51 -3.87 -4.32
N ILE A 70 -1.05 -4.95 -4.98
CA ILE A 70 0.04 -5.80 -4.48
C ILE A 70 1.29 -4.96 -4.28
N TRP A 71 1.72 -4.25 -5.33
CA TRP A 71 2.94 -3.45 -5.29
C TRP A 71 2.91 -2.39 -4.17
N THR A 72 1.84 -1.60 -4.13
CA THR A 72 1.68 -0.51 -3.17
C THR A 72 1.61 -1.04 -1.73
N LEU A 73 1.00 -2.21 -1.51
CA LEU A 73 0.98 -2.83 -0.18
C LEU A 73 2.37 -3.25 0.28
N LYS A 74 3.15 -3.89 -0.61
CA LYS A 74 4.52 -4.31 -0.30
C LYS A 74 5.39 -3.10 0.02
N GLU A 75 5.32 -2.05 -0.79
CA GLU A 75 6.03 -0.78 -0.57
C GLU A 75 5.62 -0.09 0.74
N ALA A 76 4.33 0.00 1.03
CA ALA A 76 3.84 0.60 2.27
C ALA A 76 4.37 -0.15 3.49
N TYR A 77 4.35 -1.49 3.47
CA TYR A 77 4.85 -2.32 4.55
C TYR A 77 6.37 -2.18 4.74
N THR A 78 7.15 -2.27 3.66
CA THR A 78 8.62 -2.16 3.75
C THR A 78 9.09 -0.78 4.20
N LYS A 79 8.37 0.29 3.80
CA LYS A 79 8.57 1.65 4.33
C LYS A 79 8.30 1.70 5.83
N ALA A 80 7.23 1.07 6.31
CA ALA A 80 6.90 1.03 7.74
C ALA A 80 7.96 0.29 8.57
N LEU A 81 8.61 -0.73 7.99
CA LEU A 81 9.73 -1.45 8.60
C LEU A 81 11.06 -0.68 8.55
N GLY A 82 11.19 0.31 7.66
CA GLY A 82 12.44 1.07 7.49
C GLY A 82 13.58 0.28 6.82
N LEU A 83 13.27 -0.80 6.09
CA LEU A 83 14.26 -1.72 5.53
C LEU A 83 14.75 -1.31 4.12
N GLY A 84 14.09 -0.35 3.48
CA GLY A 84 14.49 0.17 2.17
C GLY A 84 14.48 -0.90 1.06
N LEU A 85 15.32 -0.71 0.04
CA LEU A 85 15.37 -1.53 -1.18
C LEU A 85 15.92 -2.97 -0.97
N GLY A 86 16.44 -3.29 0.21
CA GLY A 86 17.02 -4.61 0.51
C GLY A 86 16.02 -5.65 0.99
N PHE A 87 14.75 -5.29 1.14
CA PHE A 87 13.72 -6.23 1.59
C PHE A 87 13.25 -7.12 0.44
N ASP A 88 13.21 -8.44 0.67
CA ASP A 88 12.68 -9.38 -0.30
C ASP A 88 11.14 -9.34 -0.32
N PHE A 89 10.58 -8.76 -1.39
CA PHE A 89 9.14 -8.63 -1.58
C PHE A 89 8.41 -9.97 -1.64
N LYS A 90 9.08 -11.08 -2.01
CA LYS A 90 8.46 -12.42 -2.01
C LYS A 90 8.10 -12.92 -0.63
N ARG A 91 8.61 -12.31 0.44
CA ARG A 91 8.19 -12.60 1.81
C ARG A 91 6.78 -12.11 2.10
N ILE A 92 6.31 -11.08 1.39
CA ILE A 92 4.96 -10.54 1.56
C ILE A 92 4.09 -11.13 0.47
N GLU A 93 2.92 -11.64 0.83
CA GLU A 93 1.91 -12.13 -0.10
C GLU A 93 0.59 -11.40 0.16
N PHE A 94 0.03 -10.81 -0.89
CA PHE A 94 -1.30 -10.18 -0.83
C PHE A 94 -2.32 -10.88 -1.74
N ASP A 95 -3.28 -11.57 -1.12
CA ASP A 95 -4.47 -12.13 -1.77
C ASP A 95 -5.49 -11.02 -2.02
N VAL A 96 -5.34 -10.28 -3.13
CA VAL A 96 -6.22 -9.14 -3.46
C VAL A 96 -7.72 -9.51 -3.50
N PRO A 97 -8.14 -10.66 -4.09
CA PRO A 97 -9.55 -11.06 -4.08
C PRO A 97 -10.16 -11.22 -2.69
N LYS A 98 -9.38 -11.70 -1.70
CA LYS A 98 -9.84 -11.87 -0.32
C LYS A 98 -9.48 -10.70 0.59
N ASP A 99 -8.69 -9.75 0.09
CA ASP A 99 -8.07 -8.70 0.86
C ASP A 99 -7.25 -9.26 2.05
N VAL A 100 -6.45 -10.31 1.86
CA VAL A 100 -5.69 -10.97 2.95
C VAL A 100 -4.18 -10.88 2.75
N VAL A 101 -3.46 -10.45 3.79
CA VAL A 101 -2.00 -10.34 3.78
C VAL A 101 -1.36 -11.43 4.62
N ARG A 102 -0.27 -12.01 4.10
CA ARG A 102 0.62 -12.91 4.82
C ARG A 102 2.06 -12.44 4.66
N VAL A 103 2.88 -12.65 5.69
CA VAL A 103 4.32 -12.43 5.66
C VAL A 103 4.98 -13.75 6.05
N ASP A 104 5.86 -14.28 5.19
CA ASP A 104 6.48 -15.60 5.33
C ASP A 104 5.43 -16.72 5.53
N GLY A 105 4.29 -16.59 4.86
CA GLY A 105 3.16 -17.54 4.96
C GLY A 105 2.34 -17.44 6.25
N VAL A 106 2.71 -16.57 7.18
CA VAL A 106 1.98 -16.36 8.45
C VAL A 106 1.30 -15.01 8.49
N ARG A 107 0.36 -14.86 9.41
CA ARG A 107 -0.34 -13.61 9.68
C ARG A 107 0.65 -12.58 10.31
N PRO A 108 0.76 -11.35 9.78
CA PRO A 108 1.59 -10.31 10.40
C PRO A 108 0.92 -9.73 11.65
N ILE A 109 1.23 -10.29 12.82
CA ILE A 109 0.62 -9.88 14.10
C ILE A 109 0.99 -8.44 14.45
N GLY A 110 0.01 -7.68 14.94
CA GLY A 110 0.13 -6.29 15.34
C GLY A 110 0.11 -5.29 14.18
N TRP A 111 -0.14 -5.75 12.95
CA TRP A 111 -0.18 -4.89 11.76
C TRP A 111 -1.60 -4.69 11.24
N GLU A 112 -1.91 -3.44 10.92
CA GLU A 112 -3.10 -3.07 10.18
C GLU A 112 -2.73 -2.52 8.80
N PHE A 113 -3.55 -2.88 7.81
CA PHE A 113 -3.42 -2.39 6.45
C PHE A 113 -4.72 -1.74 6.02
N VAL A 114 -4.61 -0.52 5.48
CA VAL A 114 -5.72 0.22 4.91
C VAL A 114 -5.42 0.49 3.45
N ARG A 115 -6.30 0.07 2.54
CA ARG A 115 -6.23 0.46 1.13
C ARG A 115 -7.29 1.48 0.79
N PHE A 116 -6.94 2.40 -0.09
CA PHE A 116 -7.81 3.47 -0.57
C PHE A 116 -7.57 3.74 -2.05
N GLU A 117 -8.53 4.40 -2.68
CA GLU A 117 -8.46 4.80 -4.09
C GLU A 117 -8.71 6.30 -4.19
N ILE A 118 -7.89 7.00 -4.99
CA ILE A 118 -8.03 8.42 -5.26
C ILE A 118 -8.33 8.59 -6.74
N LYS A 119 -9.41 9.30 -7.07
CA LYS A 119 -9.69 9.72 -8.44
C LYS A 119 -9.36 11.20 -8.59
N ARG A 120 -8.51 11.53 -9.56
CA ARG A 120 -8.08 12.89 -9.90
C ARG A 120 -8.28 13.08 -11.40
N CYS A 121 -9.29 13.85 -11.79
CA CYS A 121 -9.70 13.97 -13.19
C CYS A 121 -10.00 12.58 -13.79
N GLU A 122 -9.19 12.13 -14.77
CA GLU A 122 -9.29 10.83 -15.43
C GLU A 122 -8.33 9.78 -14.85
N GLU A 123 -7.45 10.19 -13.93
CA GLU A 123 -6.43 9.33 -13.32
C GLU A 123 -6.97 8.68 -12.05
N ILE A 124 -6.61 7.40 -11.85
CA ILE A 124 -6.96 6.63 -10.67
C ILE A 124 -5.67 6.21 -9.99
N TYR A 125 -5.56 6.48 -8.70
CA TYR A 125 -4.47 6.04 -7.86
C TYR A 125 -4.99 5.02 -6.85
N VAL A 126 -4.17 4.03 -6.53
CA VAL A 126 -4.36 3.20 -5.34
C VAL A 126 -3.33 3.61 -4.30
N GLY A 127 -3.73 3.60 -3.05
CA GLY A 127 -2.86 3.83 -1.92
C GLY A 127 -3.03 2.78 -0.85
N VAL A 128 -1.95 2.48 -0.15
CA VAL A 128 -1.96 1.60 1.02
C VAL A 128 -1.21 2.28 2.16
N ALA A 129 -1.80 2.22 3.35
CA ALA A 129 -1.15 2.55 4.60
C ALA A 129 -0.97 1.27 5.42
N ALA A 130 0.27 0.98 5.82
CA ALA A 130 0.61 -0.10 6.73
C ALA A 130 1.05 0.49 8.06
N GLN A 131 0.43 0.06 9.15
CA GLN A 131 0.70 0.59 10.48
C GLN A 131 0.83 -0.53 11.50
N TYR A 132 1.86 -0.48 12.33
CA TYR A 132 1.94 -1.33 13.51
C TYR A 132 1.13 -0.70 14.64
N VAL A 133 0.15 -1.43 15.14
CA VAL A 133 -0.74 -1.02 16.24
C VAL A 133 -0.37 -1.67 17.58
N GLY A 134 0.55 -2.64 17.57
CA GLY A 134 0.96 -3.43 18.74
C GLY A 134 0.22 -4.75 18.83
N GLU A 135 0.88 -5.78 19.34
CA GLU A 135 0.31 -7.14 19.47
C GLU A 135 -0.88 -7.19 20.43
N ASP A 136 -0.89 -6.37 21.49
CA ASP A 136 -1.98 -6.33 22.47
C ASP A 136 -3.31 -5.83 21.87
N LYS A 137 -3.25 -5.03 20.81
CA LYS A 137 -4.44 -4.54 20.09
C LYS A 137 -4.93 -5.54 19.04
N ASP A 138 -4.19 -6.61 18.82
CA ASP A 138 -4.45 -7.61 17.82
C ASP A 138 -5.15 -8.83 18.44
N SER A 139 -6.39 -8.62 18.86
CA SER A 139 -7.19 -9.64 19.55
C SER A 139 -7.91 -10.62 18.62
N ASP A 140 -7.64 -10.57 17.31
CA ASP A 140 -8.34 -11.37 16.31
C ASP A 140 -7.50 -12.59 15.90
N GLU A 141 -8.06 -13.79 16.08
CA GLU A 141 -7.43 -15.05 15.64
C GLU A 141 -7.60 -15.31 14.13
N GLY A 142 -8.36 -14.46 13.42
CA GLY A 142 -8.63 -14.57 11.99
C GLY A 142 -7.46 -14.17 11.09
N GLU A 143 -7.68 -14.15 9.77
CA GLU A 143 -6.68 -13.68 8.80
C GLU A 143 -6.40 -12.17 8.95
N CYS A 144 -5.22 -11.70 8.52
CA CYS A 144 -4.95 -10.26 8.47
C CYS A 144 -5.63 -9.66 7.24
N THR A 145 -6.85 -9.15 7.41
CA THR A 145 -7.64 -8.55 6.33
C THR A 145 -7.31 -7.06 6.14
N VAL A 146 -7.08 -6.66 4.90
CA VAL A 146 -6.85 -5.28 4.47
C VAL A 146 -8.18 -4.52 4.44
N LYS A 147 -8.27 -3.46 5.25
CA LYS A 147 -9.47 -2.62 5.32
C LYS A 147 -9.55 -1.74 4.07
N LYS A 148 -10.65 -1.83 3.30
CA LYS A 148 -10.93 -0.87 2.22
C LYS A 148 -11.58 0.38 2.81
N MET A 149 -10.93 1.53 2.69
CA MET A 149 -11.47 2.82 3.12
C MET A 149 -11.61 3.77 1.92
N PRO A 150 -12.82 4.26 1.60
CA PRO A 150 -13.02 5.27 0.57
C PRO A 150 -12.27 6.57 0.91
N ALA A 151 -11.80 7.29 -0.11
CA ALA A 151 -11.30 8.65 0.06
C ALA A 151 -12.43 9.56 0.57
N GLY A 152 -12.42 9.84 1.87
CA GLY A 152 -13.37 10.73 2.56
C GLY A 152 -12.63 11.74 3.41
N ASP A 153 -13.23 12.18 4.52
CA ASP A 153 -12.68 13.27 5.36
C ASP A 153 -11.31 12.96 5.99
N TRP A 154 -10.97 11.67 6.12
CA TRP A 154 -9.69 11.22 6.67
C TRP A 154 -8.52 11.39 5.70
N LEU A 155 -8.79 11.57 4.39
CA LEU A 155 -7.77 11.75 3.36
C LEU A 155 -7.85 13.15 2.77
N LYS A 156 -6.78 13.93 2.97
CA LYS A 156 -6.67 15.28 2.41
C LYS A 156 -5.68 15.29 1.25
N VAL A 157 -6.14 15.74 0.08
CA VAL A 157 -5.33 15.81 -1.13
C VAL A 157 -5.08 17.27 -1.50
N TYR A 158 -3.83 17.70 -1.40
CA TYR A 158 -3.38 19.04 -1.73
C TYR A 158 -2.67 19.06 -3.07
N ASP A 159 -2.82 20.16 -3.81
CA ASP A 159 -1.93 20.46 -4.91
C ASP A 159 -0.53 20.75 -4.36
N ALA A 160 0.52 20.20 -4.99
CA ALA A 160 1.87 20.28 -4.47
C ALA A 160 2.40 21.73 -4.43
N ALA A 161 2.12 22.55 -5.45
CA ALA A 161 2.55 23.94 -5.47
C ALA A 161 1.83 24.74 -4.38
N LYS A 162 0.50 24.61 -4.28
CA LYS A 162 -0.28 25.27 -3.22
C LYS A 162 0.15 24.80 -1.82
N PHE A 163 0.47 23.52 -1.66
CA PHE A 163 0.95 22.99 -0.39
C PHE A 163 2.27 23.66 0.02
N MET A 164 3.23 23.76 -0.89
CA MET A 164 4.51 24.41 -0.63
C MET A 164 4.38 25.91 -0.37
N GLU A 165 3.50 26.59 -1.11
CA GLU A 165 3.19 28.01 -0.89
C GLU A 165 2.60 28.24 0.51
N ASN A 166 1.59 27.45 0.89
CA ASN A 166 0.96 27.53 2.21
C ASN A 166 1.96 27.25 3.34
N ALA A 167 2.80 26.22 3.18
CA ALA A 167 3.83 25.88 4.15
C ALA A 167 4.87 27.00 4.29
N THR A 168 5.27 27.62 3.18
CA THR A 168 6.23 28.74 3.17
C THR A 168 5.65 29.98 3.82
N GLN A 169 4.36 30.26 3.61
CA GLN A 169 3.67 31.38 4.27
C GLN A 169 3.55 31.16 5.78
N ALA A 170 3.22 29.94 6.22
CA ALA A 170 3.10 29.60 7.63
C ALA A 170 4.43 29.72 8.41
N LEU A 171 5.57 29.51 7.74
CA LEU A 171 6.91 29.69 8.34
C LEU A 171 7.34 31.16 8.51
N LYS A 172 6.64 32.09 7.86
CA LYS A 172 6.94 33.54 7.93
C LYS A 172 6.14 34.26 9.02
N GLN A 173 5.24 33.56 9.72
CA GLN A 173 4.45 34.04 10.85
C GLN A 173 5.07 33.55 12.16
#